data_AF-A0AA91QQS6-F1
#
_entry.id   AF-A0AA91QQS6-F1
#
_cell.length_a   1.000
_cell.length_b   1.000
_cell.length_c   1.000
_cell.angle_alpha   90.00
_cell.angle_beta   90.00
_cell.angle_gamma   90.00
#
_symmetry.space_group_name_H-M   'P 1'
#
loop_
_entity.id
_entity.type
_entity.pdbx_description
1 polymer ?
#
loop_
_entity_poly.entity_id
_entity_poly.type
_entity_poly.pdbx_seq_one_letter_code
_entity_poly.pdbx_strand_id
1 'polypeptide(L)'
;MKRMITLLAIAIPLSASADDQQINTFMTEFHQDPQKVMNALPPKGGDNYQTPEANVVERFRARIRDDIMARAAGTPPPLDLHDRIVEPLSNIRLHNDNPARLVDAGSNLIRNLSLLSQQAPNSKKLTTQPWSDTYWPLYSGAAAWRYADRELSASNWQSYYDFSHTIKPVNTYPAHQRDLLSPAEKYDLLVGDANYTLTKKSWDSGKGYFESQGHVEKWMGLCHGWAAAAYMLPRPKQSVSVPDANGEMLKFYPSDIKSLGTLLWAEAPFDTKFIGGRCNIKNPQKDENGRIIEPDCVDNNPGSWHLAVLNQIGITGRSMIMDATYDYQVWNQPILGYKLTYFNPQTHRSSDDPNKVKIPLTQYSKDKFAKYRSRSTQSIVGVKMVVDYMVETNPTHREKDVPTFDGVSRVTYYYDLELDKQGDIIGGEWYQNRHPDFLWTPTPNAIAKSYYDGQGSWRIDQPVPTSWQRQAPHASRYSQPMTAVVSTLFDASAGAQTPAISWQQLVTQDNHCLDVESSSNHPGANVFGWQCHDGSNQQWQLTPEGKLISKVAPDLCLDQQGVQVSMESCADTPSQTWRFEGGQIKNALDNALKWNANSWRVGADIKGSQWEWR
;
A
#
# COMPACT_ATOMS: atom_id res chain seq x y z
N MET A 1 -25.77 67.41 -8.28
CA MET A 1 -26.04 66.20 -7.47
C MET A 1 -26.11 64.97 -8.37
N LYS A 2 -25.06 64.16 -8.42
CA LYS A 2 -25.12 62.79 -8.94
C LYS A 2 -24.29 61.93 -7.98
N ARG A 3 -24.97 61.08 -7.20
CA ARG A 3 -24.35 60.10 -6.31
C ARG A 3 -23.79 58.96 -7.17
N MET A 4 -22.48 58.74 -7.14
CA MET A 4 -21.89 57.48 -7.59
C MET A 4 -22.16 56.42 -6.52
N ILE A 5 -22.96 55.42 -6.89
CA ILE A 5 -23.15 54.20 -6.11
C ILE A 5 -22.10 53.22 -6.62
N THR A 6 -21.08 52.97 -5.80
CA THR A 6 -20.10 51.91 -6.06
C THR A 6 -20.71 50.58 -5.62
N LEU A 7 -21.15 49.77 -6.59
CA LEU A 7 -21.51 48.37 -6.36
C LEU A 7 -20.22 47.56 -6.15
N LEU A 8 -19.95 47.16 -4.90
CA LEU A 8 -19.04 46.06 -4.61
C LEU A 8 -19.72 44.76 -5.10
N ALA A 9 -19.32 44.28 -6.27
CA ALA A 9 -19.61 42.92 -6.69
C ALA A 9 -18.73 41.97 -5.87
N ILE A 10 -19.30 41.38 -4.82
CA ILE A 10 -18.71 40.24 -4.13
C ILE A 10 -18.76 39.08 -5.12
N ALA A 11 -17.65 38.82 -5.79
CA ALA A 11 -17.48 37.60 -6.58
C ALA A 11 -17.43 36.41 -5.62
N ILE A 12 -18.57 35.78 -5.39
CA ILE A 12 -18.61 34.45 -4.79
C ILE A 12 -17.89 33.52 -5.77
N PRO A 13 -16.83 32.80 -5.35
CA PRO A 13 -16.14 31.90 -6.26
C PRO A 13 -17.11 30.84 -6.77
N LEU A 14 -17.21 30.70 -8.09
CA LEU A 14 -18.10 29.76 -8.81
C LEU A 14 -18.07 28.32 -8.27
N SER A 15 -16.98 27.91 -7.61
CA SER A 15 -16.83 26.61 -6.98
C SER A 15 -17.68 26.44 -5.71
N ALA A 16 -17.80 27.48 -4.87
CA ALA A 16 -18.61 27.44 -3.65
C ALA A 16 -20.11 27.33 -4.00
N SER A 17 -20.56 28.03 -5.06
CA SER A 17 -21.94 27.95 -5.53
C SER A 17 -22.32 26.58 -6.10
N ALA A 18 -21.37 25.85 -6.70
CA ALA A 18 -21.62 24.53 -7.25
C ALA A 18 -21.69 23.44 -6.15
N ASP A 19 -20.81 23.50 -5.16
CA ASP A 19 -20.86 22.59 -4.01
C ASP A 19 -22.13 22.84 -3.16
N ASP A 20 -22.49 24.10 -2.91
CA ASP A 20 -23.75 24.47 -2.24
C ASP A 20 -24.98 23.88 -2.94
N GLN A 21 -25.03 23.96 -4.27
CA GLN A 21 -26.15 23.41 -5.03
C GLN A 21 -26.22 21.88 -4.92
N GLN A 22 -25.09 21.17 -5.07
CA GLN A 22 -25.05 19.72 -4.97
C GLN A 22 -25.43 19.22 -3.58
N ILE A 23 -24.89 19.85 -2.53
CA ILE A 23 -25.21 19.54 -1.13
C ILE A 23 -26.68 19.82 -0.86
N ASN A 24 -27.19 20.97 -1.29
CA ASN A 24 -28.60 21.32 -1.08
C ASN A 24 -29.55 20.34 -1.78
N THR A 25 -29.25 19.93 -3.02
CA THR A 25 -30.04 18.90 -3.73
C THR A 25 -30.00 17.57 -2.98
N PHE A 26 -28.80 17.07 -2.66
CA PHE A 26 -28.62 15.78 -1.98
C PHE A 26 -29.34 15.74 -0.62
N MET A 27 -29.13 16.77 0.21
CA MET A 27 -29.73 16.83 1.55
C MET A 27 -31.23 17.07 1.51
N THR A 28 -31.75 17.77 0.50
CA THR A 28 -33.20 17.91 0.31
C THR A 28 -33.82 16.56 -0.03
N GLU A 29 -33.21 15.79 -0.94
CA GLU A 29 -33.66 14.45 -1.29
C GLU A 29 -33.60 13.50 -0.08
N PHE A 30 -32.51 13.51 0.69
CA PHE A 30 -32.36 12.67 1.88
C PHE A 30 -33.44 12.95 2.93
N HIS A 31 -33.76 14.21 3.19
CA HIS A 31 -34.79 14.53 4.17
C HIS A 31 -36.22 14.17 3.70
N GLN A 32 -36.46 14.18 2.37
CA GLN A 32 -37.73 13.83 1.75
C GLN A 32 -37.94 12.31 1.67
N ASP A 33 -36.92 11.58 1.22
CA ASP A 33 -36.94 10.12 1.02
C ASP A 33 -35.57 9.52 1.42
N PRO A 34 -35.32 9.31 2.72
CA PRO A 34 -34.04 8.80 3.19
C PRO A 34 -33.77 7.39 2.68
N GLN A 35 -34.80 6.55 2.52
CA GLN A 35 -34.61 5.18 2.03
C GLN A 35 -34.05 5.16 0.60
N LYS A 36 -34.57 6.01 -0.27
CA LYS A 36 -34.08 6.14 -1.64
C LYS A 36 -32.60 6.55 -1.66
N VAL A 37 -32.23 7.56 -0.88
CA VAL A 37 -30.84 8.06 -0.84
C VAL A 37 -29.90 7.03 -0.19
N MET A 38 -30.30 6.41 0.92
CA MET A 38 -29.52 5.38 1.60
C MET A 38 -29.26 4.15 0.71
N ASN A 39 -30.18 3.82 -0.21
CA ASN A 39 -30.03 2.72 -1.15
C ASN A 39 -29.28 3.09 -2.44
N ALA A 40 -29.09 4.39 -2.72
CA ALA A 40 -28.43 4.86 -3.93
C ALA A 40 -26.92 4.58 -3.90
N LEU A 41 -26.34 4.35 -5.09
CA LEU A 41 -24.89 4.25 -5.24
C LEU A 41 -24.24 5.64 -5.10
N PRO A 42 -23.08 5.73 -4.45
CA PRO A 42 -22.24 6.92 -4.44
C PRO A 42 -21.97 7.39 -5.87
N PRO A 43 -22.07 8.71 -6.15
CA PRO A 43 -21.73 9.24 -7.45
C PRO A 43 -20.29 8.87 -7.83
N LYS A 44 -20.13 8.17 -8.95
CA LYS A 44 -18.82 7.82 -9.54
C LYS A 44 -18.58 8.59 -10.84
N GLY A 45 -17.33 8.88 -11.12
CA GLY A 45 -16.87 9.47 -12.38
C GLY A 45 -15.39 9.18 -12.61
N GLY A 46 -14.82 9.73 -13.68
CA GLY A 46 -13.46 9.41 -14.11
C GLY A 46 -13.45 8.16 -14.98
N ASP A 47 -12.33 7.44 -14.95
CA ASP A 47 -12.18 6.22 -15.73
C ASP A 47 -13.07 5.11 -15.18
N ASN A 48 -13.60 4.27 -16.06
CA ASN A 48 -14.35 3.08 -15.68
C ASN A 48 -13.41 1.88 -15.72
N TYR A 49 -13.49 1.04 -14.70
CA TYR A 49 -12.88 -0.28 -14.75
C TYR A 49 -13.91 -1.34 -15.14
N GLN A 50 -13.48 -2.34 -15.92
CA GLN A 50 -14.36 -3.44 -16.34
C GLN A 50 -14.58 -4.40 -15.16
N THR A 51 -15.66 -4.20 -14.40
CA THR A 51 -16.17 -5.23 -13.49
C THR A 51 -16.88 -6.30 -14.31
N PRO A 52 -16.40 -7.55 -14.37
CA PRO A 52 -17.14 -8.63 -15.01
C PRO A 52 -18.46 -8.88 -14.25
N GLU A 53 -19.56 -9.10 -14.96
CA GLU A 53 -20.81 -9.57 -14.33
C GLU A 53 -20.56 -10.92 -13.64
N ALA A 54 -20.85 -10.99 -12.34
CA ALA A 54 -20.61 -12.18 -11.53
C ALA A 54 -21.80 -13.15 -11.63
N ASN A 55 -21.53 -14.42 -11.94
CA ASN A 55 -22.46 -15.51 -11.64
C ASN A 55 -22.25 -15.95 -10.19
N VAL A 56 -23.34 -16.29 -9.51
CA VAL A 56 -23.40 -16.47 -8.07
C VAL A 56 -22.90 -17.86 -7.67
N VAL A 57 -21.78 -17.97 -6.93
CA VAL A 57 -21.44 -19.17 -6.15
C VAL A 57 -20.97 -18.80 -4.73
N GLU A 58 -21.67 -19.33 -3.73
CA GLU A 58 -21.71 -18.86 -2.32
C GLU A 58 -20.44 -19.08 -1.47
N ARG A 59 -19.42 -19.81 -1.95
CA ARG A 59 -18.34 -20.34 -1.07
C ARG A 59 -17.06 -19.47 -0.96
N PHE A 60 -16.94 -18.35 -1.68
CA PHE A 60 -15.70 -17.55 -1.72
C PHE A 60 -15.73 -16.23 -0.94
N ARG A 61 -16.77 -16.01 -0.13
CA ARG A 61 -17.06 -14.74 0.57
C ARG A 61 -15.98 -14.25 1.55
N ALA A 62 -15.05 -15.08 2.02
CA ALA A 62 -14.13 -14.72 3.12
C ALA A 62 -12.63 -14.69 2.75
N ARG A 63 -12.22 -15.35 1.66
CA ARG A 63 -10.82 -15.75 1.49
C ARG A 63 -9.83 -14.61 1.27
N ILE A 64 -10.13 -13.59 0.46
CA ILE A 64 -9.14 -12.53 0.16
C ILE A 64 -8.88 -11.63 1.38
N ARG A 65 -9.92 -11.26 2.14
CA ARG A 65 -9.73 -10.53 3.41
C ARG A 65 -8.97 -11.40 4.39
N ASP A 66 -9.37 -12.66 4.55
CA ASP A 66 -8.70 -13.59 5.46
C ASP A 66 -7.26 -13.84 5.03
N ASP A 67 -6.95 -13.86 3.73
CA ASP A 67 -5.59 -13.98 3.21
C ASP A 67 -4.78 -12.69 3.51
N ILE A 68 -5.34 -11.50 3.30
CA ILE A 68 -4.71 -10.22 3.70
C ILE A 68 -4.46 -10.21 5.22
N MET A 69 -5.44 -10.60 6.03
CA MET A 69 -5.35 -10.60 7.49
C MET A 69 -4.46 -11.73 8.04
N ALA A 70 -4.47 -12.92 7.45
CA ALA A 70 -3.64 -14.05 7.85
C ALA A 70 -2.17 -13.81 7.48
N ARG A 71 -1.92 -13.17 6.32
CA ARG A 71 -0.57 -12.75 5.90
C ARG A 71 -0.06 -11.58 6.75
N ALA A 72 -0.95 -10.73 7.29
CA ALA A 72 -0.63 -9.65 8.24
C ALA A 72 -0.23 -10.11 9.65
N ALA A 73 -0.80 -11.22 10.12
CA ALA A 73 -0.77 -11.58 11.54
C ALA A 73 0.20 -12.71 11.89
N GLY A 74 0.74 -13.45 10.90
CA GLY A 74 1.51 -14.67 11.19
C GLY A 74 0.74 -15.71 12.04
N THR A 75 -0.58 -15.56 12.18
CA THR A 75 -1.47 -16.40 12.99
C THR A 75 -2.84 -16.49 12.32
N PRO A 76 -3.55 -17.63 12.44
CA PRO A 76 -4.83 -17.85 11.78
C PRO A 76 -5.93 -16.94 12.37
N PRO A 77 -7.00 -16.64 11.61
CA PRO A 77 -8.07 -15.78 12.07
C PRO A 77 -8.77 -16.38 13.32
N PRO A 78 -9.17 -15.57 14.30
CA PRO A 78 -9.90 -16.08 15.46
C PRO A 78 -11.25 -16.66 15.06
N LEU A 79 -11.51 -17.89 15.51
CA LEU A 79 -12.83 -18.49 15.56
C LEU A 79 -13.64 -17.85 16.70
N ASP A 80 -14.85 -17.43 16.34
CA ASP A 80 -16.02 -17.19 17.19
C ASP A 80 -15.98 -16.01 18.18
N LEU A 81 -16.98 -15.14 18.05
CA LEU A 81 -17.38 -14.15 19.05
C LEU A 81 -18.92 -14.07 19.04
N HIS A 82 -19.57 -15.09 19.63
CA HIS A 82 -20.92 -14.93 20.15
C HIS A 82 -20.86 -14.20 21.50
N ASP A 83 -21.92 -13.42 21.76
CA ASP A 83 -22.19 -12.55 22.90
C ASP A 83 -21.61 -11.12 22.84
N ARG A 84 -22.40 -10.18 22.30
CA ARG A 84 -22.29 -8.76 22.66
C ARG A 84 -23.65 -8.08 22.88
N ILE A 85 -23.67 -7.35 23.99
CA ILE A 85 -24.69 -6.41 24.44
C ILE A 85 -24.81 -5.26 23.42
N VAL A 86 -26.04 -4.83 23.14
CA VAL A 86 -26.37 -3.75 22.19
C VAL A 86 -25.93 -2.39 22.75
N GLU A 87 -24.75 -1.91 22.35
CA GLU A 87 -24.35 -0.51 22.50
C GLU A 87 -24.69 0.30 21.23
N PRO A 88 -24.84 1.63 21.31
CA PRO A 88 -25.12 2.48 20.14
C PRO A 88 -24.00 2.35 19.10
N LEU A 89 -24.34 1.82 17.92
CA LEU A 89 -23.40 1.43 16.87
C LEU A 89 -22.79 2.62 16.07
N SER A 90 -22.98 3.86 16.51
CA SER A 90 -22.44 5.09 15.88
C SER A 90 -21.08 5.52 16.38
N ASN A 91 -20.59 4.93 17.48
CA ASN A 91 -19.26 5.21 18.01
C ASN A 91 -18.17 4.50 17.21
N ILE A 92 -17.00 5.14 17.12
CA ILE A 92 -15.78 4.49 16.63
C ILE A 92 -15.51 3.22 17.46
N ARG A 93 -15.50 2.05 16.82
CA ARG A 93 -15.22 0.78 17.49
C ARG A 93 -13.71 0.67 17.73
N LEU A 94 -13.28 0.91 18.97
CA LEU A 94 -11.86 0.94 19.35
C LEU A 94 -11.09 -0.37 19.06
N HIS A 95 -11.81 -1.48 18.87
CA HIS A 95 -11.21 -2.78 18.58
C HIS A 95 -10.95 -2.97 17.08
N ASN A 96 -11.95 -2.90 16.21
CA ASN A 96 -11.79 -3.21 14.77
C ASN A 96 -11.79 -1.99 13.85
N ASP A 97 -12.21 -0.82 14.32
CA ASP A 97 -12.40 0.38 13.49
C ASP A 97 -11.67 1.61 14.05
N ASN A 98 -10.60 1.41 14.85
CA ASN A 98 -9.85 2.53 15.41
C ASN A 98 -8.84 3.09 14.39
N PRO A 99 -8.98 4.33 13.90
CA PRO A 99 -8.07 4.89 12.90
C PRO A 99 -6.60 4.93 13.36
N ALA A 100 -6.32 4.95 14.67
CA ALA A 100 -4.97 4.86 15.23
C ALA A 100 -4.24 3.56 14.84
N ARG A 101 -4.98 2.49 14.55
CA ARG A 101 -4.41 1.21 14.11
C ARG A 101 -4.07 1.20 12.62
N LEU A 102 -4.57 2.16 11.85
CA LEU A 102 -4.33 2.28 10.41
C LEU A 102 -3.26 3.32 10.09
N VAL A 103 -3.41 4.53 10.64
CA VAL A 103 -2.62 5.67 10.21
C VAL A 103 -1.19 5.63 10.74
N ASP A 104 -0.29 6.33 10.07
CA ASP A 104 1.12 6.40 10.44
C ASP A 104 1.38 7.08 11.77
N ALA A 105 0.59 8.10 12.09
CA ALA A 105 0.67 8.80 13.37
C ALA A 105 0.36 7.88 14.57
N GLY A 106 -0.26 6.71 14.32
CA GLY A 106 -0.65 5.79 15.39
C GLY A 106 -1.58 6.47 16.38
N SER A 107 -1.31 6.30 17.68
CA SER A 107 -2.03 6.98 18.77
C SER A 107 -1.90 8.52 18.76
N ASN A 108 -0.93 9.07 18.02
CA ASN A 108 -0.73 10.52 17.90
C ASN A 108 -1.59 11.15 16.79
N LEU A 109 -2.55 10.43 16.20
CA LEU A 109 -3.43 11.00 15.18
C LEU A 109 -4.20 12.21 15.72
N ILE A 110 -4.47 13.17 14.85
CA ILE A 110 -5.26 14.35 15.21
C ILE A 110 -6.74 13.99 15.11
N ARG A 111 -7.45 14.03 16.24
CA ARG A 111 -8.89 13.73 16.35
C ARG A 111 -9.78 14.98 16.34
N ASN A 112 -9.25 16.09 16.84
CA ASN A 112 -9.98 17.35 16.92
C ASN A 112 -10.24 17.92 15.53
N LEU A 113 -11.50 18.08 15.14
CA LEU A 113 -11.85 18.48 13.77
C LEU A 113 -11.27 19.86 13.40
N SER A 114 -11.25 20.81 14.35
CA SER A 114 -10.72 22.15 14.08
C SER A 114 -9.21 22.10 13.86
N LEU A 115 -8.47 21.39 14.71
CA LEU A 115 -7.03 21.21 14.54
C LEU A 115 -6.71 20.43 13.26
N LEU A 116 -7.46 19.38 12.97
CA LEU A 116 -7.29 18.55 11.77
C LEU A 116 -7.48 19.39 10.50
N SER A 117 -8.51 20.25 10.44
CA SER A 117 -8.75 21.15 9.30
C SER A 117 -7.67 22.22 9.09
N GLN A 118 -6.85 22.51 10.11
CA GLN A 118 -5.72 23.44 10.00
C GLN A 118 -4.45 22.74 9.51
N GLN A 119 -4.30 21.45 9.83
CA GLN A 119 -3.09 20.66 9.51
C GLN A 119 -3.22 19.90 8.19
N ALA A 120 -4.41 19.40 7.86
CA ALA A 120 -4.71 18.72 6.61
C ALA A 120 -5.48 19.67 5.67
N PRO A 121 -5.02 19.92 4.43
CA PRO A 121 -5.74 20.77 3.50
C PRO A 121 -7.07 20.12 3.08
N ASN A 122 -8.07 20.93 2.72
CA ASN A 122 -9.36 20.43 2.22
C ASN A 122 -9.24 19.70 0.87
N SER A 123 -8.11 19.84 0.17
CA SER A 123 -7.79 19.00 -0.98
C SER A 123 -6.32 18.62 -1.00
N LYS A 124 -6.05 17.34 -1.22
CA LYS A 124 -4.72 16.79 -1.37
C LYS A 124 -4.73 15.73 -2.46
N LYS A 125 -3.79 15.83 -3.39
CA LYS A 125 -3.40 14.74 -4.29
C LYS A 125 -1.97 14.34 -3.92
N LEU A 126 -1.67 13.04 -3.93
CA LEU A 126 -0.34 12.53 -3.64
C LEU A 126 0.68 13.08 -4.66
N THR A 127 1.88 13.42 -4.18
CA THR A 127 2.96 13.90 -5.04
C THR A 127 3.49 12.77 -5.93
N THR A 128 3.60 11.57 -5.38
CA THR A 128 3.91 10.35 -6.13
C THR A 128 2.60 9.62 -6.41
N GLN A 129 2.22 9.56 -7.69
CA GLN A 129 1.01 8.85 -8.12
C GLN A 129 1.26 7.34 -8.08
N PRO A 130 0.48 6.56 -7.28
CA PRO A 130 0.52 5.11 -7.37
C PRO A 130 0.24 4.67 -8.81
N TRP A 131 0.91 3.63 -9.29
CA TRP A 131 0.75 3.19 -10.68
C TRP A 131 -0.45 2.25 -10.86
N SER A 132 -1.14 2.38 -11.99
CA SER A 132 -2.15 1.40 -12.39
C SER A 132 -1.48 0.15 -12.98
N ASP A 133 -2.16 -0.97 -12.81
CA ASP A 133 -1.85 -2.25 -13.44
C ASP A 133 -3.14 -3.04 -13.60
N THR A 134 -3.08 -4.22 -14.21
CA THR A 134 -4.17 -5.18 -14.11
C THR A 134 -4.10 -5.91 -12.77
N TYR A 135 -5.24 -6.43 -12.32
CA TYR A 135 -5.34 -7.32 -11.17
C TYR A 135 -4.82 -8.75 -11.45
N TRP A 136 -4.18 -9.01 -12.60
CA TRP A 136 -3.62 -10.32 -12.99
C TRP A 136 -4.58 -11.49 -12.74
N PRO A 137 -5.67 -11.58 -13.53
CA PRO A 137 -6.77 -12.50 -13.27
C PRO A 137 -6.32 -13.96 -13.18
N LEU A 138 -6.82 -14.69 -12.19
CA LEU A 138 -6.47 -16.10 -12.00
C LEU A 138 -6.96 -16.96 -13.17
N TYR A 139 -8.09 -16.60 -13.80
CA TYR A 139 -8.59 -17.31 -14.99
C TYR A 139 -7.67 -17.16 -16.22
N SER A 140 -6.69 -16.25 -16.19
CA SER A 140 -5.72 -16.06 -17.28
C SER A 140 -4.34 -16.67 -16.96
N GLY A 141 -4.19 -17.29 -15.78
CA GLY A 141 -2.92 -17.82 -15.29
C GLY A 141 -2.12 -16.86 -14.40
N ALA A 142 -2.75 -15.78 -13.91
CA ALA A 142 -2.07 -14.74 -13.12
C ALA A 142 -0.80 -14.21 -13.82
N ALA A 143 0.38 -14.30 -13.19
CA ALA A 143 1.64 -13.87 -13.78
C ALA A 143 2.11 -14.76 -14.95
N ALA A 144 1.49 -15.92 -15.19
CA ALA A 144 1.74 -16.75 -16.39
C ALA A 144 0.89 -16.34 -17.61
N TRP A 145 0.12 -15.25 -17.51
CA TRP A 145 -0.64 -14.72 -18.62
C TRP A 145 0.27 -14.11 -19.69
N ARG A 146 0.28 -14.68 -20.90
CA ARG A 146 0.96 -14.13 -22.09
C ARG A 146 0.17 -13.01 -22.75
N TYR A 147 -0.08 -11.95 -21.99
CA TYR A 147 -0.97 -10.84 -22.36
C TYR A 147 -0.61 -10.15 -23.68
N ALA A 148 0.61 -10.31 -24.16
CA ALA A 148 1.10 -9.64 -25.35
C ALA A 148 1.22 -10.53 -26.58
N ASP A 149 1.05 -11.85 -26.45
CA ASP A 149 1.01 -12.71 -27.62
C ASP A 149 -0.30 -12.45 -28.36
N ARG A 150 -0.19 -11.93 -29.59
CA ARG A 150 -1.35 -11.55 -30.41
C ARG A 150 -2.11 -12.75 -30.96
N GLU A 151 -1.53 -13.94 -30.92
CA GLU A 151 -2.21 -15.20 -31.29
C GLU A 151 -3.09 -15.73 -30.16
N LEU A 152 -2.92 -15.22 -28.93
CA LEU A 152 -3.73 -15.62 -27.78
C LEU A 152 -5.16 -15.10 -27.93
N SER A 153 -6.08 -16.02 -28.16
CA SER A 153 -7.53 -15.78 -28.12
C SER A 153 -8.18 -16.76 -27.15
N ALA A 154 -8.37 -16.31 -25.91
CA ALA A 154 -8.89 -17.13 -24.82
C ALA A 154 -9.86 -16.34 -23.93
N SER A 155 -10.80 -17.03 -23.30
CA SER A 155 -11.86 -16.41 -22.48
C SER A 155 -12.10 -17.07 -21.13
N ASN A 156 -11.45 -18.22 -20.88
CA ASN A 156 -11.54 -18.98 -19.64
C ASN A 156 -10.22 -19.69 -19.33
N TRP A 157 -10.08 -20.15 -18.08
CA TRP A 157 -8.85 -20.78 -17.58
C TRP A 157 -8.30 -21.89 -18.48
N GLN A 158 -9.14 -22.83 -18.91
CA GLN A 158 -8.68 -23.93 -19.76
C GLN A 158 -8.13 -23.44 -21.09
N SER A 159 -8.81 -22.52 -21.78
CA SER A 159 -8.34 -21.98 -23.06
C SER A 159 -7.01 -21.20 -22.94
N TYR A 160 -6.82 -20.46 -21.84
CA TYR A 160 -5.56 -19.77 -21.55
C TYR A 160 -4.43 -20.76 -21.24
N TYR A 161 -4.74 -21.80 -20.45
CA TYR A 161 -3.82 -22.86 -20.10
C TYR A 161 -3.39 -23.66 -21.34
N ASP A 162 -4.34 -24.09 -22.17
CA ASP A 162 -4.11 -24.86 -23.40
C ASP A 162 -3.27 -24.07 -24.41
N PHE A 163 -3.50 -22.77 -24.55
CA PHE A 163 -2.63 -21.92 -25.38
C PHE A 163 -1.17 -22.01 -24.92
N SER A 164 -0.96 -21.91 -23.62
CA SER A 164 0.38 -21.81 -23.04
C SER A 164 1.13 -23.14 -22.97
N HIS A 165 0.39 -24.26 -22.81
CA HIS A 165 0.96 -25.60 -22.62
C HIS A 165 0.90 -26.49 -23.85
N THR A 166 -0.17 -26.38 -24.64
CA THR A 166 -0.47 -27.32 -25.73
C THR A 166 -0.25 -26.69 -27.10
N ILE A 167 -0.78 -25.50 -27.32
CA ILE A 167 -0.75 -24.84 -28.64
C ILE A 167 0.62 -24.22 -28.90
N LYS A 168 1.16 -23.49 -27.91
CA LYS A 168 2.41 -22.74 -28.06
C LYS A 168 3.29 -22.89 -26.80
N PRO A 169 3.82 -24.08 -26.49
CA PRO A 169 4.68 -24.26 -25.31
C PRO A 169 5.94 -23.38 -25.36
N VAL A 170 6.54 -23.07 -24.20
CA VAL A 170 7.64 -22.07 -24.09
C VAL A 170 8.79 -22.33 -25.07
N ASN A 171 9.16 -23.59 -25.28
CA ASN A 171 10.23 -23.98 -26.19
C ASN A 171 9.95 -23.71 -27.69
N THR A 172 8.73 -23.32 -28.05
CA THR A 172 8.37 -22.90 -29.42
C THR A 172 8.69 -21.44 -29.70
N TYR A 173 8.99 -20.63 -28.68
CA TYR A 173 9.37 -19.23 -28.86
C TYR A 173 10.86 -19.13 -29.20
N PRO A 174 11.23 -18.69 -30.41
CA PRO A 174 12.62 -18.41 -30.73
C PRO A 174 13.12 -17.20 -29.93
N ALA A 175 14.45 -17.06 -29.80
CA ALA A 175 15.08 -16.00 -28.99
C ALA A 175 14.50 -14.58 -29.23
N HIS A 176 14.23 -14.23 -30.49
CA HIS A 176 13.69 -12.91 -30.88
C HIS A 176 12.20 -12.69 -30.54
N GLN A 177 11.48 -13.72 -30.08
CA GLN A 177 10.09 -13.66 -29.63
C GLN A 177 9.93 -13.93 -28.13
N ARG A 178 11.03 -14.10 -27.40
CA ARG A 178 10.99 -14.34 -25.95
C ARG A 178 10.40 -13.16 -25.17
N ASP A 179 10.27 -11.99 -25.79
CA ASP A 179 9.58 -10.85 -25.22
C ASP A 179 8.04 -11.03 -25.18
N LEU A 180 7.48 -11.99 -25.92
CA LEU A 180 6.05 -12.35 -25.88
C LEU A 180 5.71 -13.33 -24.74
N LEU A 181 6.71 -13.91 -24.08
CA LEU A 181 6.50 -14.79 -22.93
C LEU A 181 5.85 -14.03 -21.77
N SER A 182 5.18 -14.79 -20.91
CA SER A 182 4.54 -14.23 -19.72
C SER A 182 5.58 -13.73 -18.70
N PRO A 183 5.19 -12.83 -17.79
CA PRO A 183 6.08 -12.36 -16.72
C PRO A 183 6.71 -13.50 -15.90
N ALA A 184 5.94 -14.55 -15.56
CA ALA A 184 6.43 -15.70 -14.81
C ALA A 184 7.42 -16.56 -15.63
N GLU A 185 7.15 -16.80 -16.92
CA GLU A 185 8.07 -17.56 -17.79
C GLU A 185 9.38 -16.79 -18.00
N LYS A 186 9.30 -15.47 -18.16
CA LYS A 186 10.46 -14.59 -18.22
C LYS A 186 11.28 -14.65 -16.93
N TYR A 187 10.61 -14.64 -15.77
CA TYR A 187 11.28 -14.79 -14.48
C TYR A 187 11.99 -16.14 -14.36
N ASP A 188 11.32 -17.25 -14.69
CA ASP A 188 11.89 -18.60 -14.59
C ASP A 188 13.15 -18.73 -15.47
N LEU A 189 13.12 -18.15 -16.67
CA LEU A 189 14.30 -18.06 -17.54
C LEU A 189 15.42 -17.19 -16.94
N LEU A 190 15.07 -16.03 -16.40
CA LEU A 190 16.01 -15.09 -15.78
C LEU A 190 16.79 -15.74 -14.62
N VAL A 191 16.11 -16.51 -13.78
CA VAL A 191 16.73 -17.20 -12.63
C VAL A 191 17.25 -18.60 -12.95
N GLY A 192 17.11 -19.06 -14.19
CA GLY A 192 17.60 -20.37 -14.64
C GLY A 192 16.81 -21.56 -14.10
N ASP A 193 15.54 -21.36 -13.73
CA ASP A 193 14.68 -22.46 -13.29
C ASP A 193 14.12 -23.25 -14.48
N ALA A 194 14.83 -24.29 -14.87
CA ALA A 194 14.42 -25.20 -15.95
C ALA A 194 13.08 -25.91 -15.68
N ASN A 195 12.59 -25.94 -14.44
CA ASN A 195 11.29 -26.53 -14.11
C ASN A 195 10.13 -25.55 -14.30
N TYR A 196 10.39 -24.27 -14.58
CA TYR A 196 9.37 -23.23 -14.68
C TYR A 196 8.44 -23.21 -13.45
N THR A 197 9.04 -23.24 -12.25
CA THR A 197 8.30 -23.44 -11.00
C THR A 197 7.35 -22.28 -10.74
N LEU A 198 7.76 -21.03 -10.99
CA LEU A 198 6.89 -19.86 -10.76
C LEU A 198 5.73 -19.84 -11.76
N THR A 199 6.00 -20.18 -13.02
CA THR A 199 4.97 -20.31 -14.07
C THR A 199 3.93 -21.35 -13.68
N LYS A 200 4.36 -22.55 -13.28
CA LYS A 200 3.45 -23.62 -12.83
C LYS A 200 2.61 -23.18 -11.64
N LYS A 201 3.22 -22.53 -10.66
CA LYS A 201 2.53 -22.02 -9.46
C LYS A 201 1.53 -20.91 -9.78
N SER A 202 1.84 -20.08 -10.78
CA SER A 202 0.91 -19.06 -11.28
C SER A 202 -0.34 -19.71 -11.90
N TRP A 203 -0.20 -20.80 -12.65
CA TRP A 203 -1.36 -21.58 -13.15
C TRP A 203 -2.13 -22.29 -12.04
N ASP A 204 -1.42 -22.87 -11.05
CA ASP A 204 -2.03 -23.58 -9.93
C ASP A 204 -3.00 -22.68 -9.12
N SER A 205 -2.79 -21.35 -9.12
CA SER A 205 -3.64 -20.40 -8.41
C SER A 205 -5.09 -20.37 -8.90
N GLY A 206 -5.32 -20.60 -10.20
CA GLY A 206 -6.65 -20.77 -10.78
C GLY A 206 -7.12 -22.22 -10.89
N LYS A 207 -6.17 -23.17 -10.95
CA LYS A 207 -6.43 -24.59 -11.24
C LYS A 207 -7.43 -25.23 -10.27
N GLY A 208 -7.25 -25.03 -8.96
CA GLY A 208 -8.13 -25.64 -7.96
C GLY A 208 -9.59 -25.18 -8.07
N TYR A 209 -9.82 -23.93 -8.48
CA TYR A 209 -11.17 -23.42 -8.76
C TYR A 209 -11.75 -24.07 -10.02
N PHE A 210 -10.96 -24.13 -11.09
CA PHE A 210 -11.37 -24.77 -12.32
C PHE A 210 -11.70 -26.26 -12.13
N GLU A 211 -10.84 -27.02 -11.46
CA GLU A 211 -11.05 -28.46 -11.23
C GLU A 211 -12.26 -28.75 -10.32
N SER A 212 -12.54 -27.88 -9.36
CA SER A 212 -13.66 -28.06 -8.43
C SER A 212 -14.99 -27.51 -8.95
N GLN A 213 -14.99 -26.51 -9.83
CA GLN A 213 -16.19 -25.77 -10.24
C GLN A 213 -16.41 -25.71 -11.76
N GLY A 214 -15.47 -26.20 -12.56
CA GLY A 214 -15.49 -26.10 -14.03
C GLY A 214 -15.20 -24.70 -14.57
N HIS A 215 -14.95 -23.71 -13.71
CA HIS A 215 -14.62 -22.34 -14.08
C HIS A 215 -13.80 -21.65 -12.98
N VAL A 216 -13.17 -20.52 -13.36
CA VAL A 216 -12.54 -19.59 -12.41
C VAL A 216 -13.28 -18.27 -12.53
N GLU A 217 -13.72 -17.71 -11.41
CA GLU A 217 -14.47 -16.46 -11.40
C GLU A 217 -13.64 -15.31 -11.96
N LYS A 218 -14.25 -14.49 -12.81
CA LYS A 218 -13.51 -13.46 -13.56
C LYS A 218 -12.92 -12.37 -12.68
N TRP A 219 -13.54 -12.07 -11.54
CA TRP A 219 -13.06 -11.04 -10.61
C TRP A 219 -11.88 -11.52 -9.74
N MET A 220 -11.61 -12.83 -9.67
CA MET A 220 -10.50 -13.36 -8.87
C MET A 220 -9.15 -12.97 -9.49
N GLY A 221 -8.28 -12.39 -8.68
CA GLY A 221 -6.92 -12.03 -9.07
C GLY A 221 -6.10 -11.50 -7.89
N LEU A 222 -5.01 -10.84 -8.24
CA LEU A 222 -3.98 -10.30 -7.35
C LEU A 222 -4.18 -8.78 -7.07
N CYS A 223 -5.43 -8.29 -7.06
CA CYS A 223 -5.72 -6.87 -6.81
C CYS A 223 -5.13 -6.36 -5.48
N HIS A 224 -5.10 -7.21 -4.45
CA HIS A 224 -4.52 -6.90 -3.14
C HIS A 224 -3.00 -6.68 -3.22
N GLY A 225 -2.29 -7.50 -4.01
CA GLY A 225 -0.85 -7.33 -4.26
C GLY A 225 -0.56 -6.09 -5.09
N TRP A 226 -1.34 -5.84 -6.14
CA TRP A 226 -1.21 -4.63 -6.95
C TRP A 226 -1.43 -3.37 -6.10
N ALA A 227 -2.51 -3.33 -5.32
CA ALA A 227 -2.85 -2.15 -4.53
C ALA A 227 -1.73 -1.73 -3.58
N ALA A 228 -1.01 -2.68 -2.97
CA ALA A 228 0.16 -2.40 -2.14
C ALA A 228 1.39 -2.03 -2.99
N ALA A 229 1.72 -2.85 -3.99
CA ALA A 229 2.88 -2.62 -4.85
C ALA A 229 2.83 -1.24 -5.54
N ALA A 230 1.64 -0.77 -5.91
CA ALA A 230 1.38 0.46 -6.64
C ALA A 230 2.05 1.71 -6.05
N TYR A 231 2.21 1.76 -4.73
CA TYR A 231 2.85 2.88 -4.04
C TYR A 231 4.02 2.48 -3.14
N MET A 232 4.24 1.18 -2.90
CA MET A 232 5.39 0.70 -2.16
C MET A 232 6.60 0.39 -3.05
N LEU A 233 6.38 0.14 -4.35
CA LEU A 233 7.43 -0.01 -5.34
C LEU A 233 7.50 1.23 -6.25
N PRO A 234 8.71 1.62 -6.72
CA PRO A 234 8.83 2.72 -7.65
C PRO A 234 8.09 2.41 -8.96
N ARG A 235 7.67 3.43 -9.70
CA ARG A 235 7.09 3.22 -11.04
C ARG A 235 8.17 2.65 -11.98
N PRO A 236 7.92 1.50 -12.65
CA PRO A 236 8.82 1.00 -13.68
C PRO A 236 8.64 1.84 -14.96
N LYS A 237 9.49 2.85 -15.16
CA LYS A 237 9.29 3.89 -16.19
C LYS A 237 9.66 3.44 -17.60
N GLN A 238 10.47 2.40 -17.74
CA GLN A 238 10.94 1.93 -19.04
C GLN A 238 11.21 0.43 -19.08
N SER A 239 11.17 -0.17 -20.26
CA SER A 239 11.60 -1.57 -20.44
C SER A 239 13.06 -1.77 -20.02
N VAL A 240 13.37 -2.97 -19.52
CA VAL A 240 14.72 -3.39 -19.17
C VAL A 240 15.07 -4.64 -19.97
N SER A 241 16.28 -4.68 -20.52
CA SER A 241 16.84 -5.88 -21.16
C SER A 241 17.93 -6.44 -20.26
N VAL A 242 17.78 -7.70 -19.87
CA VAL A 242 18.60 -8.39 -18.87
C VAL A 242 19.03 -9.74 -19.45
N PRO A 243 20.31 -10.14 -19.32
CA PRO A 243 20.71 -11.49 -19.70
C PRO A 243 20.06 -12.52 -18.76
N ASP A 244 19.49 -13.57 -19.33
CA ASP A 244 19.01 -14.72 -18.57
C ASP A 244 20.17 -15.55 -17.98
N ALA A 245 19.86 -16.66 -17.31
CA ALA A 245 20.88 -17.52 -16.70
C ALA A 245 21.91 -18.10 -17.69
N ASN A 246 21.59 -18.16 -18.98
CA ASN A 246 22.48 -18.62 -20.05
C ASN A 246 23.17 -17.46 -20.80
N GLY A 247 22.88 -16.21 -20.44
CA GLY A 247 23.41 -15.02 -21.09
C GLY A 247 22.60 -14.51 -22.29
N GLU A 248 21.45 -15.12 -22.59
CA GLU A 248 20.58 -14.63 -23.67
C GLU A 248 19.76 -13.43 -23.19
N MET A 249 19.72 -12.37 -24.00
CA MET A 249 19.01 -11.14 -23.62
C MET A 249 17.50 -11.36 -23.58
N LEU A 250 16.90 -11.06 -22.43
CA LEU A 250 15.48 -11.11 -22.19
C LEU A 250 14.94 -9.72 -21.88
N LYS A 251 13.83 -9.37 -22.51
CA LYS A 251 13.21 -8.05 -22.35
C LYS A 251 12.00 -8.12 -21.43
N PHE A 252 12.01 -7.26 -20.42
CA PHE A 252 10.91 -7.00 -19.52
C PHE A 252 10.32 -5.63 -19.81
N TYR A 253 9.06 -5.59 -20.23
CA TYR A 253 8.29 -4.36 -20.34
C TYR A 253 7.83 -3.91 -18.94
N PRO A 254 7.48 -2.62 -18.73
CA PRO A 254 6.90 -2.14 -17.49
C PRO A 254 5.77 -3.02 -16.94
N SER A 255 4.87 -3.53 -17.79
CA SER A 255 3.81 -4.45 -17.36
C SER A 255 4.33 -5.79 -16.83
N ASP A 256 5.45 -6.32 -17.36
CA ASP A 256 6.06 -7.54 -16.81
C ASP A 256 6.61 -7.29 -15.40
N ILE A 257 7.27 -6.13 -15.23
CA ILE A 257 7.87 -5.74 -13.95
C ILE A 257 6.77 -5.48 -12.91
N LYS A 258 5.71 -4.76 -13.28
CA LYS A 258 4.52 -4.56 -12.44
C LYS A 258 3.89 -5.91 -12.04
N SER A 259 3.79 -6.88 -12.96
CA SER A 259 3.29 -8.23 -12.67
C SER A 259 4.07 -8.94 -11.57
N LEU A 260 5.40 -8.94 -11.66
CA LEU A 260 6.27 -9.58 -10.68
C LEU A 260 6.21 -8.88 -9.32
N GLY A 261 6.12 -7.54 -9.32
CA GLY A 261 5.89 -6.76 -8.10
C GLY A 261 4.54 -7.08 -7.46
N THR A 262 3.47 -7.11 -8.26
CA THR A 262 2.12 -7.48 -7.81
C THR A 262 2.10 -8.89 -7.23
N LEU A 263 2.75 -9.87 -7.87
CA LEU A 263 2.85 -11.24 -7.35
C LEU A 263 3.64 -11.30 -6.04
N LEU A 264 4.77 -10.58 -5.94
CA LEU A 264 5.57 -10.50 -4.73
C LEU A 264 4.74 -9.95 -3.56
N TRP A 265 4.09 -8.80 -3.76
CA TRP A 265 3.27 -8.15 -2.74
C TRP A 265 1.94 -8.84 -2.48
N ALA A 266 1.51 -9.75 -3.36
CA ALA A 266 0.42 -10.67 -3.05
C ALA A 266 0.92 -11.75 -2.09
N GLU A 267 1.99 -12.47 -2.44
CA GLU A 267 2.34 -13.77 -1.84
C GLU A 267 3.38 -13.72 -0.72
N ALA A 268 4.24 -12.71 -0.66
CA ALA A 268 5.26 -12.58 0.38
C ALA A 268 4.71 -11.89 1.64
N PRO A 269 5.20 -12.27 2.84
CA PRO A 269 4.83 -11.59 4.08
C PRO A 269 5.37 -10.15 4.14
N PHE A 270 4.58 -9.25 4.73
CA PHE A 270 4.97 -7.89 5.08
C PHE A 270 4.06 -7.34 6.18
N ASP A 271 4.57 -6.35 6.92
CA ASP A 271 3.79 -5.69 7.97
C ASP A 271 2.70 -4.81 7.36
N THR A 272 1.46 -5.01 7.82
CA THR A 272 0.30 -4.24 7.37
C THR A 272 -0.58 -3.83 8.54
N LYS A 273 -1.30 -2.73 8.32
CA LYS A 273 -2.24 -2.12 9.24
C LYS A 273 -3.63 -2.21 8.63
N PHE A 274 -4.64 -2.56 9.42
CA PHE A 274 -6.00 -2.83 8.95
C PHE A 274 -7.05 -2.30 9.93
N ILE A 275 -8.12 -1.71 9.41
CA ILE A 275 -9.35 -1.37 10.14
C ILE A 275 -10.59 -1.64 9.28
N GLY A 276 -11.74 -1.74 9.92
CA GLY A 276 -13.02 -1.98 9.28
C GLY A 276 -13.48 -3.44 9.39
N GLY A 277 -14.71 -3.66 8.98
CA GLY A 277 -15.38 -4.96 8.97
C GLY A 277 -15.71 -5.39 7.54
N ARG A 278 -16.52 -6.45 7.41
CA ARG A 278 -17.19 -6.74 6.14
C ARG A 278 -18.59 -7.22 6.45
N CYS A 279 -19.58 -6.60 5.80
CA CYS A 279 -20.94 -7.12 5.79
C CYS A 279 -21.03 -8.35 4.88
N ASN A 280 -21.11 -9.54 5.45
CA ASN A 280 -21.29 -10.77 4.67
C ASN A 280 -22.77 -11.14 4.43
N ILE A 281 -23.69 -10.30 4.92
CA ILE A 281 -25.14 -10.54 4.85
C ILE A 281 -25.70 -9.86 3.59
N LYS A 282 -26.33 -10.64 2.72
CA LYS A 282 -26.83 -10.16 1.40
C LYS A 282 -27.90 -9.07 1.53
N ASN A 283 -28.84 -9.28 2.46
CA ASN A 283 -29.97 -8.39 2.69
C ASN A 283 -30.00 -8.03 4.19
N PRO A 284 -29.05 -7.21 4.66
CA PRO A 284 -28.96 -6.88 6.07
C PRO A 284 -30.20 -6.10 6.50
N GLN A 285 -30.60 -6.26 7.76
CA GLN A 285 -31.77 -5.57 8.30
C GLN A 285 -31.57 -4.05 8.23
N LYS A 286 -32.64 -3.32 7.88
CA LYS A 286 -32.67 -1.86 7.77
C LYS A 286 -33.79 -1.26 8.62
N ASP A 287 -33.64 0.00 9.02
CA ASP A 287 -34.66 0.78 9.74
C ASP A 287 -35.62 1.52 8.79
N GLU A 288 -36.54 2.33 9.34
CA GLU A 288 -37.49 3.12 8.52
C GLU A 288 -36.84 4.18 7.61
N ASN A 289 -35.60 4.58 7.88
CA ASN A 289 -34.84 5.50 7.03
C ASN A 289 -33.99 4.75 5.98
N GLY A 290 -33.99 3.41 6.00
CA GLY A 290 -33.19 2.57 5.11
C GLY A 290 -31.74 2.39 5.58
N ARG A 291 -31.40 2.84 6.80
CA ARG A 291 -30.09 2.64 7.41
C ARG A 291 -29.93 1.17 7.81
N ILE A 292 -28.81 0.56 7.44
CA ILE A 292 -28.46 -0.79 7.90
C ILE A 292 -28.29 -0.77 9.44
N ILE A 293 -28.93 -1.71 10.12
CA ILE A 293 -28.87 -1.86 11.59
C ILE A 293 -28.31 -3.21 12.04
N GLU A 294 -28.02 -4.08 11.09
CA GLU A 294 -27.35 -5.36 11.30
C GLU A 294 -25.95 -5.14 11.89
N PRO A 295 -25.66 -5.55 13.15
CA PRO A 295 -24.40 -5.22 13.84
C PRO A 295 -23.13 -5.65 13.10
N ASP A 296 -23.19 -6.75 12.35
CA ASP A 296 -22.07 -7.27 11.55
C ASP A 296 -21.84 -6.51 10.24
N CYS A 297 -22.79 -5.65 9.88
CA CYS A 297 -22.77 -4.83 8.67
C CYS A 297 -22.67 -3.33 8.95
N VAL A 298 -22.42 -2.96 10.20
CA VAL A 298 -21.97 -1.61 10.58
C VAL A 298 -20.45 -1.68 10.71
N ASP A 299 -19.77 -1.61 9.56
CA ASP A 299 -18.36 -1.95 9.38
C ASP A 299 -17.39 -0.79 9.71
N ASN A 300 -17.29 0.22 8.83
CA ASN A 300 -16.37 1.35 8.88
C ASN A 300 -17.14 2.63 9.20
N ASN A 301 -16.89 3.19 10.38
CA ASN A 301 -17.53 4.41 10.84
C ASN A 301 -17.03 5.62 10.02
N PRO A 302 -17.90 6.55 9.58
CA PRO A 302 -17.46 7.69 8.79
C PRO A 302 -16.52 8.64 9.56
N GLY A 303 -16.58 8.65 10.90
CA GLY A 303 -15.59 9.33 11.74
C GLY A 303 -14.21 8.69 11.61
N SER A 304 -14.12 7.36 11.65
CA SER A 304 -12.89 6.59 11.42
C SER A 304 -12.33 6.83 10.02
N TRP A 305 -13.19 6.75 9.00
CA TRP A 305 -12.86 7.07 7.61
C TRP A 305 -12.29 8.50 7.46
N HIS A 306 -12.96 9.51 8.01
CA HIS A 306 -12.50 10.90 7.90
C HIS A 306 -11.15 11.09 8.57
N LEU A 307 -10.98 10.57 9.78
CA LEU A 307 -9.72 10.61 10.52
C LEU A 307 -8.60 9.88 9.75
N ALA A 308 -8.90 8.72 9.17
CA ALA A 308 -7.96 7.95 8.37
C ALA A 308 -7.50 8.72 7.12
N VAL A 309 -8.43 9.22 6.30
CA VAL A 309 -8.11 9.93 5.06
C VAL A 309 -7.27 11.18 5.34
N LEU A 310 -7.67 12.02 6.30
CA LEU A 310 -6.97 13.29 6.52
C LEU A 310 -5.61 13.10 7.21
N ASN A 311 -5.49 12.19 8.18
CA ASN A 311 -4.19 11.94 8.81
C ASN A 311 -3.23 11.22 7.86
N GLN A 312 -3.70 10.23 7.10
CA GLN A 312 -2.83 9.42 6.24
C GLN A 312 -2.49 10.13 4.91
N ILE A 313 -3.49 10.67 4.22
CA ILE A 313 -3.27 11.31 2.92
C ILE A 313 -2.98 12.80 3.09
N GLY A 314 -3.75 13.47 3.93
CA GLY A 314 -3.66 14.92 4.12
C GLY A 314 -2.37 15.37 4.80
N ILE A 315 -2.00 14.71 5.91
CA ILE A 315 -0.84 15.08 6.74
C ILE A 315 0.41 14.33 6.29
N THR A 316 0.41 12.99 6.23
CA THR A 316 1.65 12.25 5.91
C THR A 316 1.93 12.18 4.41
N GLY A 317 0.91 12.36 3.57
CA GLY A 317 1.07 12.29 2.11
C GLY A 317 1.41 10.89 1.62
N ARG A 318 1.00 9.84 2.36
CA ARG A 318 1.13 8.45 1.92
C ARG A 318 -0.24 7.86 1.56
N SER A 319 -0.25 7.02 0.53
CA SER A 319 -1.43 6.28 0.12
C SER A 319 -1.90 5.31 1.21
N MET A 320 -3.15 4.90 1.09
CA MET A 320 -3.76 3.74 1.77
C MET A 320 -4.71 3.07 0.80
N ILE A 321 -5.16 1.87 1.14
CA ILE A 321 -5.97 1.02 0.27
C ILE A 321 -7.38 0.96 0.85
N MET A 322 -8.37 1.15 -0.02
CA MET A 322 -9.78 0.96 0.31
C MET A 322 -10.38 -0.14 -0.55
N ASP A 323 -11.37 -0.85 0.01
CA ASP A 323 -12.31 -1.61 -0.82
C ASP A 323 -13.28 -0.62 -1.49
N ALA A 324 -13.18 -0.48 -2.81
CA ALA A 324 -13.97 0.47 -3.60
C ALA A 324 -15.32 -0.11 -4.08
N THR A 325 -15.58 -1.38 -3.77
CA THR A 325 -16.82 -2.08 -4.09
C THR A 325 -17.62 -2.38 -2.83
N TYR A 326 -18.95 -2.40 -3.01
CA TYR A 326 -19.91 -2.71 -1.95
C TYR A 326 -20.64 -4.02 -2.32
N ASP A 327 -19.93 -5.02 -2.80
CA ASP A 327 -20.58 -6.28 -3.16
C ASP A 327 -19.72 -7.50 -2.84
N TYR A 328 -20.01 -8.61 -3.50
CA TYR A 328 -19.30 -9.86 -3.32
C TYR A 328 -17.82 -9.75 -3.71
N GLN A 329 -17.49 -8.88 -4.67
CA GLN A 329 -16.15 -8.71 -5.16
C GLN A 329 -15.33 -7.89 -4.15
N VAL A 330 -14.05 -8.20 -4.03
CA VAL A 330 -13.11 -7.41 -3.23
C VAL A 330 -12.20 -6.67 -4.20
N TRP A 331 -12.35 -5.35 -4.28
CA TRP A 331 -11.54 -4.51 -5.16
C TRP A 331 -10.70 -3.55 -4.32
N ASN A 332 -9.47 -3.98 -4.06
CA ASN A 332 -8.46 -3.20 -3.35
C ASN A 332 -7.96 -2.08 -4.28
N GLN A 333 -8.21 -0.83 -3.92
CA GLN A 333 -7.82 0.32 -4.72
C GLN A 333 -6.94 1.28 -3.90
N PRO A 334 -5.74 1.65 -4.38
CA PRO A 334 -4.91 2.63 -3.70
C PRO A 334 -5.47 4.03 -3.92
N ILE A 335 -5.60 4.79 -2.83
CA ILE A 335 -6.16 6.14 -2.87
C ILE A 335 -5.11 7.15 -3.36
N LEU A 336 -5.47 7.95 -4.35
CA LEU A 336 -4.61 8.98 -4.96
C LEU A 336 -4.78 10.34 -4.31
N GLY A 337 -5.95 10.64 -3.76
CA GLY A 337 -6.22 11.94 -3.15
C GLY A 337 -7.66 12.12 -2.74
N TYR A 338 -7.93 13.29 -2.15
CA TYR A 338 -9.27 13.70 -1.79
C TYR A 338 -9.49 15.20 -2.01
N LYS A 339 -10.76 15.57 -2.07
CA LYS A 339 -11.27 16.93 -1.89
C LYS A 339 -12.50 16.86 -1.00
N LEU A 340 -12.59 17.69 0.02
CA LEU A 340 -13.74 17.75 0.91
C LEU A 340 -14.29 19.16 1.04
N THR A 341 -15.59 19.23 1.32
CA THR A 341 -16.31 20.44 1.66
C THR A 341 -17.19 20.14 2.87
N TYR A 342 -17.15 20.97 3.90
CA TYR A 342 -18.01 20.82 5.08
C TYR A 342 -19.37 21.50 4.84
N PHE A 343 -20.43 21.00 5.47
CA PHE A 343 -21.75 21.62 5.41
C PHE A 343 -22.54 21.48 6.70
N ASN A 344 -23.53 22.35 6.85
CA ASN A 344 -24.45 22.31 7.96
C ASN A 344 -25.64 21.43 7.58
N PRO A 345 -25.89 20.28 8.24
CA PRO A 345 -26.89 19.33 7.75
C PRO A 345 -28.34 19.86 7.89
N GLN A 346 -28.59 20.86 8.73
CA GLN A 346 -29.91 21.49 8.87
C GLN A 346 -30.21 22.53 7.78
N THR A 347 -29.21 23.36 7.46
CA THR A 347 -29.35 24.55 6.57
C THR A 347 -28.76 24.33 5.18
N HIS A 348 -28.01 23.25 5.00
CA HIS A 348 -27.30 22.83 3.78
C HIS A 348 -26.19 23.81 3.31
N ARG A 349 -25.90 24.87 4.07
CA ARG A 349 -24.82 25.81 3.73
C ARG A 349 -23.48 25.12 3.84
N SER A 350 -22.64 25.28 2.82
CA SER A 350 -21.28 24.73 2.80
C SER A 350 -20.21 25.75 3.21
N SER A 351 -19.05 25.24 3.60
CA SER A 351 -17.87 26.02 3.99
C SER A 351 -16.62 25.14 3.94
N ASP A 352 -15.48 25.76 3.63
CA ASP A 352 -14.17 25.12 3.81
C ASP A 352 -13.75 25.04 5.28
N ASP A 353 -14.31 25.89 6.14
CA ASP A 353 -14.08 25.88 7.58
C ASP A 353 -15.22 25.14 8.30
N PRO A 354 -14.95 24.00 8.97
CA PRO A 354 -15.99 23.22 9.66
C PRO A 354 -16.66 24.00 10.80
N ASN A 355 -15.98 24.97 11.41
CA ASN A 355 -16.56 25.76 12.51
C ASN A 355 -17.70 26.67 12.06
N LYS A 356 -17.74 27.06 10.79
CA LYS A 356 -18.81 27.92 10.23
C LYS A 356 -20.10 27.15 9.96
N VAL A 357 -20.04 25.83 9.90
CA VAL A 357 -21.16 24.96 9.51
C VAL A 357 -21.58 23.98 10.60
N LYS A 358 -20.79 23.86 11.66
CA LYS A 358 -21.11 23.09 12.87
C LYS A 358 -22.45 23.49 13.47
N ILE A 359 -23.27 22.49 13.80
CA ILE A 359 -24.57 22.68 14.46
C ILE A 359 -24.59 21.99 15.83
N PRO A 360 -25.02 22.68 16.91
CA PRO A 360 -25.29 22.00 18.18
C PRO A 360 -26.34 20.92 17.99
N LEU A 361 -26.15 19.73 18.59
CA LEU A 361 -27.09 18.62 18.44
C LEU A 361 -28.52 19.00 18.85
N THR A 362 -28.65 19.86 19.89
CA THR A 362 -29.93 20.39 20.37
C THR A 362 -30.68 21.27 19.36
N GLN A 363 -29.99 21.77 18.33
CA GLN A 363 -30.56 22.61 17.28
C GLN A 363 -30.80 21.85 15.97
N TYR A 364 -30.36 20.59 15.87
CA TYR A 364 -30.50 19.79 14.66
C TYR A 364 -31.87 19.10 14.61
N SER A 365 -32.90 19.86 14.24
CA SER A 365 -34.30 19.39 14.27
C SER A 365 -34.68 18.39 13.18
N LYS A 366 -33.86 18.25 12.12
CA LYS A 366 -34.12 17.35 10.98
C LYS A 366 -33.34 16.03 11.05
N ASP A 367 -32.63 15.76 12.15
CA ASP A 367 -31.73 14.61 12.27
C ASP A 367 -32.47 13.27 12.13
N LYS A 368 -32.29 12.61 10.98
CA LYS A 368 -32.83 11.26 10.73
C LYS A 368 -32.11 10.19 11.53
N PHE A 369 -30.91 10.49 12.05
CA PHE A 369 -30.08 9.56 12.80
C PHE A 369 -30.11 9.79 14.31
N ALA A 370 -31.00 10.64 14.83
CA ALA A 370 -31.04 11.05 16.23
C ALA A 370 -30.99 9.88 17.24
N LYS A 371 -31.65 8.74 16.92
CA LYS A 371 -31.68 7.54 17.77
C LYS A 371 -30.36 6.77 17.80
N TYR A 372 -29.48 7.02 16.83
CA TYR A 372 -28.18 6.34 16.70
C TYR A 372 -27.03 7.16 17.26
N ARG A 373 -27.15 8.50 17.33
CA ARG A 373 -26.09 9.39 17.81
C ARG A 373 -25.52 8.95 19.16
N SER A 374 -24.21 9.09 19.31
CA SER A 374 -23.54 8.85 20.58
C SER A 374 -24.08 9.80 21.66
N ARG A 375 -24.19 9.29 22.90
CA ARG A 375 -24.62 10.11 24.05
C ARG A 375 -23.64 11.23 24.38
N SER A 376 -22.39 11.10 23.93
CA SER A 376 -21.33 12.09 24.14
C SER A 376 -21.37 13.22 23.11
N THR A 377 -22.13 13.06 22.02
CA THR A 377 -22.20 14.01 20.90
C THR A 377 -22.81 15.34 21.33
N GLN A 378 -22.08 16.43 21.05
CA GLN A 378 -22.50 17.80 21.33
C GLN A 378 -22.87 18.57 20.08
N SER A 379 -22.19 18.27 18.97
CA SER A 379 -22.41 18.96 17.70
C SER A 379 -22.13 18.05 16.51
N ILE A 380 -22.72 18.42 15.38
CA ILE A 380 -22.64 17.70 14.11
C ILE A 380 -22.04 18.61 13.03
N VAL A 381 -21.26 18.03 12.14
CA VAL A 381 -20.77 18.66 10.90
C VAL A 381 -21.00 17.67 9.76
N GLY A 382 -21.70 18.10 8.69
CA GLY A 382 -21.83 17.32 7.47
C GLY A 382 -20.57 17.44 6.61
N VAL A 383 -20.21 16.39 5.89
CA VAL A 383 -19.05 16.34 5.00
C VAL A 383 -19.46 15.77 3.66
N LYS A 384 -19.08 16.46 2.59
CA LYS A 384 -19.01 15.92 1.25
C LYS A 384 -17.54 15.65 0.95
N MET A 385 -17.16 14.40 0.74
CA MET A 385 -15.80 14.02 0.41
C MET A 385 -15.76 13.33 -0.95
N VAL A 386 -14.98 13.89 -1.84
CA VAL A 386 -14.63 13.33 -3.14
C VAL A 386 -13.28 12.64 -3.00
N VAL A 387 -13.19 11.36 -3.36
CA VAL A 387 -11.96 10.58 -3.30
C VAL A 387 -11.55 10.15 -4.69
N ASP A 388 -10.30 10.43 -5.05
CA ASP A 388 -9.65 9.93 -6.25
C ASP A 388 -8.87 8.67 -5.89
N TYR A 389 -9.04 7.59 -6.64
CA TYR A 389 -8.35 6.33 -6.45
C TYR A 389 -7.89 5.75 -7.79
N MET A 390 -6.79 5.02 -7.77
CA MET A 390 -6.30 4.36 -8.98
C MET A 390 -7.24 3.22 -9.34
N VAL A 391 -7.39 2.96 -10.64
CA VAL A 391 -8.09 1.78 -11.14
C VAL A 391 -7.23 1.01 -12.12
N GLU A 392 -7.61 -0.23 -12.35
CA GLU A 392 -6.84 -1.14 -13.16
C GLU A 392 -6.82 -0.72 -14.63
N THR A 393 -5.72 -1.08 -15.29
CA THR A 393 -5.50 -0.88 -16.73
C THR A 393 -5.03 -2.18 -17.37
N ASN A 394 -5.34 -2.38 -18.66
CA ASN A 394 -4.83 -3.56 -19.37
C ASN A 394 -3.30 -3.50 -19.49
N PRO A 395 -2.60 -4.64 -19.31
CA PRO A 395 -1.15 -4.70 -19.49
C PRO A 395 -0.78 -4.47 -20.96
N THR A 396 0.39 -3.89 -21.22
CA THR A 396 0.81 -3.51 -22.57
C THR A 396 2.30 -3.73 -22.81
N HIS A 397 2.69 -3.90 -24.06
CA HIS A 397 4.10 -3.88 -24.51
C HIS A 397 4.62 -2.46 -24.79
N ARG A 398 4.23 -1.48 -23.96
CA ARG A 398 4.78 -0.13 -24.09
C ARG A 398 6.20 -0.11 -23.54
N GLU A 399 7.11 0.56 -24.25
CA GLU A 399 8.49 0.72 -23.78
C GLU A 399 8.62 1.64 -22.56
N LYS A 400 7.58 2.43 -22.28
CA LYS A 400 7.58 3.45 -21.25
C LYS A 400 6.28 3.42 -20.46
N ASP A 401 6.37 3.78 -19.19
CA ASP A 401 5.23 3.98 -18.30
C ASP A 401 5.30 5.38 -17.70
N VAL A 402 4.17 6.09 -17.72
CA VAL A 402 4.04 7.44 -17.18
C VAL A 402 2.69 7.61 -16.48
N PRO A 403 2.56 8.52 -15.51
CA PRO A 403 1.30 8.72 -14.77
C PRO A 403 0.06 8.97 -15.64
N THR A 404 0.22 9.55 -16.84
CA THR A 404 -0.90 9.79 -17.76
C THR A 404 -1.46 8.53 -18.40
N PHE A 405 -0.83 7.37 -18.20
CA PHE A 405 -1.33 6.08 -18.68
C PHE A 405 -2.18 5.35 -17.64
N ASP A 406 -2.16 5.81 -16.39
CA ASP A 406 -2.93 5.20 -15.32
C ASP A 406 -4.41 5.57 -15.42
N GLY A 407 -5.25 4.68 -14.92
CA GLY A 407 -6.68 4.94 -14.75
C GLY A 407 -6.95 5.57 -13.39
N VAL A 408 -7.76 6.63 -13.35
CA VAL A 408 -8.20 7.26 -12.11
C VAL A 408 -9.72 7.36 -12.08
N SER A 409 -10.32 6.73 -11.09
CA SER A 409 -11.74 6.92 -10.77
C SER A 409 -11.90 7.87 -9.59
N ARG A 410 -13.10 8.43 -9.51
CA ARG A 410 -13.52 9.31 -8.44
C ARG A 410 -14.85 8.84 -7.88
N VAL A 411 -14.99 8.88 -6.57
CA VAL A 411 -16.25 8.60 -5.84
C VAL A 411 -16.56 9.73 -4.86
N THR A 412 -17.84 10.05 -4.71
CA THR A 412 -18.30 11.08 -3.75
C THR A 412 -19.08 10.43 -2.61
N TYR A 413 -18.67 10.69 -1.38
CA TYR A 413 -19.35 10.27 -0.16
C TYR A 413 -19.92 11.45 0.61
N TYR A 414 -21.08 11.24 1.21
CA TYR A 414 -21.72 12.16 2.13
C TYR A 414 -21.89 11.49 3.49
N TYR A 415 -21.50 12.19 4.56
CA TYR A 415 -21.63 11.70 5.93
C TYR A 415 -21.66 12.84 6.94
N ASP A 416 -22.15 12.55 8.14
CA ASP A 416 -22.04 13.41 9.31
C ASP A 416 -20.87 12.97 10.19
N LEU A 417 -20.21 13.95 10.80
CA LEU A 417 -19.27 13.76 11.90
C LEU A 417 -19.93 14.13 13.24
N GLU A 418 -19.74 13.26 14.23
CA GLU A 418 -20.16 13.49 15.61
C GLU A 418 -19.00 14.02 16.44
N LEU A 419 -19.19 15.19 17.03
CA LEU A 419 -18.17 15.87 17.83
C LEU A 419 -18.56 15.93 19.30
N ASP A 420 -17.62 15.64 20.20
CA ASP A 420 -17.80 15.80 21.64
C ASP A 420 -17.63 17.26 22.10
N LYS A 421 -17.51 17.48 23.43
CA LYS A 421 -17.34 18.82 24.02
C LYS A 421 -16.01 19.47 23.68
N GLN A 422 -14.99 18.66 23.42
CA GLN A 422 -13.64 19.09 23.08
C GLN A 422 -13.52 19.39 21.57
N GLY A 423 -14.47 18.90 20.77
CA GLY A 423 -14.45 19.00 19.31
C GLY A 423 -13.74 17.82 18.65
N ASP A 424 -13.51 16.74 19.40
CA ASP A 424 -12.93 15.51 18.89
C ASP A 424 -14.00 14.71 18.14
N ILE A 425 -13.60 14.15 17.00
CA ILE A 425 -14.45 13.25 16.21
C ILE A 425 -14.55 11.93 16.96
N ILE A 426 -15.77 11.60 17.41
CA ILE A 426 -16.08 10.39 18.20
C ILE A 426 -16.92 9.37 17.43
N GLY A 427 -17.45 9.75 16.26
CA GLY A 427 -18.31 8.91 15.44
C GLY A 427 -18.86 9.67 14.23
N GLY A 428 -19.91 9.12 13.64
CA GLY A 428 -20.59 9.70 12.49
C GLY A 428 -21.61 8.76 11.85
N GLU A 429 -22.33 9.27 10.86
CA GLU A 429 -23.37 8.52 10.13
C GLU A 429 -23.27 8.75 8.61
N TRP A 430 -23.33 7.66 7.85
CA TRP A 430 -23.32 7.72 6.38
C TRP A 430 -24.70 8.06 5.83
N TYR A 431 -24.76 8.91 4.81
CA TYR A 431 -26.01 9.20 4.08
C TYR A 431 -26.32 8.19 2.96
N GLN A 432 -25.40 7.25 2.70
CA GLN A 432 -25.56 6.17 1.73
C GLN A 432 -25.03 4.89 2.37
N ASN A 433 -25.78 3.78 2.29
CA ASN A 433 -25.32 2.50 2.82
C ASN A 433 -24.06 2.01 2.11
N ARG A 434 -23.85 2.41 0.86
CA ARG A 434 -22.72 1.97 0.06
C ARG A 434 -21.50 2.87 0.36
N HIS A 435 -20.53 2.36 1.10
CA HIS A 435 -19.29 3.04 1.49
C HIS A 435 -18.14 2.03 1.58
N PRO A 436 -16.86 2.44 1.74
CA PRO A 436 -15.76 1.47 1.86
C PRO A 436 -15.88 0.60 3.11
N ASP A 437 -15.92 -0.73 2.92
CA ASP A 437 -16.10 -1.72 4.00
C ASP A 437 -14.90 -1.75 4.97
N PHE A 438 -13.69 -1.70 4.42
CA PHE A 438 -12.44 -1.72 5.18
C PHE A 438 -11.32 -0.92 4.52
N LEU A 439 -10.31 -0.60 5.34
CA LEU A 439 -9.12 0.14 4.95
C LEU A 439 -7.89 -0.59 5.45
N TRP A 440 -6.84 -0.58 4.63
CA TRP A 440 -5.55 -1.13 5.04
C TRP A 440 -4.37 -0.46 4.34
N THR A 441 -3.18 -0.62 4.91
CA THR A 441 -1.94 -0.10 4.32
C THR A 441 -0.75 -0.88 4.87
N PRO A 442 0.26 -1.23 4.04
CA PRO A 442 1.56 -1.63 4.54
C PRO A 442 2.13 -0.56 5.48
N THR A 443 2.97 -0.97 6.43
CA THR A 443 3.71 -0.01 7.28
C THR A 443 4.69 0.82 6.43
N PRO A 444 5.12 2.01 6.90
CA PRO A 444 5.96 2.90 6.09
C PRO A 444 7.22 2.26 5.49
N ASN A 445 7.82 1.33 6.23
CA ASN A 445 9.07 0.67 5.86
C ASN A 445 8.84 -0.81 5.47
N ALA A 446 7.59 -1.20 5.19
CA ALA A 446 7.27 -2.56 4.82
C ALA A 446 8.00 -2.93 3.51
N ILE A 447 8.64 -4.10 3.53
CA ILE A 447 9.22 -4.74 2.36
C ILE A 447 8.58 -6.13 2.27
N ALA A 448 8.01 -6.45 1.10
CA ALA A 448 7.54 -7.79 0.80
C ALA A 448 8.76 -8.72 0.64
N LYS A 449 9.06 -9.52 1.66
CA LYS A 449 10.27 -10.37 1.73
C LYS A 449 9.93 -11.83 1.49
N SER A 450 10.41 -12.38 0.38
CA SER A 450 10.24 -13.80 0.06
C SER A 450 10.96 -14.70 1.06
N TYR A 451 10.41 -15.89 1.31
CA TYR A 451 10.99 -16.84 2.28
C TYR A 451 12.39 -17.30 1.90
N TYR A 452 12.65 -17.35 0.59
CA TYR A 452 13.96 -17.62 0.01
C TYR A 452 14.31 -16.45 -0.89
N ASP A 453 15.48 -15.86 -0.67
CA ASP A 453 15.89 -14.65 -1.37
C ASP A 453 17.40 -14.60 -1.61
N GLY A 454 17.83 -13.59 -2.37
CA GLY A 454 19.22 -13.36 -2.73
C GLY A 454 19.97 -12.65 -1.61
N GLN A 455 21.19 -13.10 -1.32
CA GLN A 455 22.13 -12.36 -0.46
C GLN A 455 23.11 -11.57 -1.33
N GLY A 456 23.43 -10.34 -0.91
CA GLY A 456 24.35 -9.45 -1.62
C GLY A 456 23.66 -8.63 -2.71
N SER A 457 24.41 -8.24 -3.73
CA SER A 457 23.90 -7.42 -4.84
C SER A 457 23.97 -8.17 -6.17
N TRP A 458 23.05 -7.85 -7.06
CA TRP A 458 23.05 -8.32 -8.45
C TRP A 458 23.15 -7.13 -9.39
N ARG A 459 24.11 -7.21 -10.32
CA ARG A 459 24.22 -6.26 -11.42
C ARG A 459 23.30 -6.69 -12.55
N ILE A 460 22.34 -5.84 -12.90
CA ILE A 460 21.32 -6.12 -13.93
C ILE A 460 21.91 -6.38 -15.34
N ASP A 461 23.16 -5.99 -15.60
CA ASP A 461 23.86 -6.27 -16.87
C ASP A 461 24.57 -7.63 -16.89
N GLN A 462 24.45 -8.43 -15.83
CA GLN A 462 25.01 -9.76 -15.69
C GLN A 462 23.91 -10.80 -15.41
N PRO A 463 24.13 -12.09 -15.73
CA PRO A 463 23.22 -13.14 -15.28
C PRO A 463 23.03 -13.11 -13.76
N VAL A 464 21.83 -13.48 -13.29
CA VAL A 464 21.52 -13.60 -11.85
C VAL A 464 22.57 -14.50 -11.17
N PRO A 465 23.10 -14.15 -9.98
CA PRO A 465 24.14 -14.95 -9.33
C PRO A 465 23.72 -16.41 -9.14
N THR A 466 24.62 -17.37 -9.37
CA THR A 466 24.28 -18.80 -9.27
C THR A 466 23.78 -19.20 -7.88
N SER A 467 24.20 -18.49 -6.81
CA SER A 467 23.65 -18.67 -5.46
C SER A 467 22.15 -18.34 -5.41
N TRP A 468 21.72 -17.29 -6.08
CA TRP A 468 20.32 -16.88 -6.17
C TRP A 468 19.54 -17.83 -7.08
N GLN A 469 20.11 -18.21 -8.23
CA GLN A 469 19.50 -19.20 -9.14
C GLN A 469 19.16 -20.52 -8.42
N ARG A 470 20.01 -20.98 -7.50
CA ARG A 470 19.74 -22.17 -6.68
C ARG A 470 18.58 -21.97 -5.69
N GLN A 471 18.38 -20.75 -5.18
CA GLN A 471 17.33 -20.43 -4.21
C GLN A 471 15.99 -20.11 -4.89
N ALA A 472 16.00 -19.59 -6.12
CA ALA A 472 14.79 -19.12 -6.80
C ALA A 472 13.68 -20.19 -6.88
N PRO A 473 13.94 -21.46 -7.23
CA PRO A 473 12.90 -22.50 -7.23
C PRO A 473 12.28 -22.74 -5.85
N HIS A 474 13.02 -22.52 -4.76
CA HIS A 474 12.49 -22.63 -3.40
C HIS A 474 11.51 -21.49 -3.09
N ALA A 475 11.82 -20.25 -3.46
CA ALA A 475 10.89 -19.13 -3.37
C ALA A 475 9.63 -19.39 -4.20
N SER A 476 9.83 -19.83 -5.45
CA SER A 476 8.74 -20.04 -6.40
C SER A 476 7.77 -21.14 -5.95
N ARG A 477 8.20 -22.14 -5.16
CA ARG A 477 7.28 -23.15 -4.57
C ARG A 477 6.21 -22.54 -3.67
N TYR A 478 6.47 -21.37 -3.09
CA TYR A 478 5.53 -20.58 -2.31
C TYR A 478 4.81 -19.51 -3.15
N SER A 479 4.86 -19.63 -4.48
CA SER A 479 4.33 -18.63 -5.42
C SER A 479 5.01 -17.26 -5.35
N GLN A 480 6.20 -17.19 -4.74
CA GLN A 480 6.93 -15.94 -4.56
C GLN A 480 8.07 -15.83 -5.59
N PRO A 481 8.17 -14.75 -6.36
CA PRO A 481 9.44 -14.38 -6.96
C PRO A 481 10.42 -13.92 -5.87
N MET A 482 11.72 -13.93 -6.11
CA MET A 482 12.72 -13.42 -5.15
C MET A 482 12.61 -11.90 -5.02
N THR A 483 12.53 -11.39 -3.78
CA THR A 483 12.46 -9.95 -3.51
C THR A 483 13.64 -9.20 -4.12
N ALA A 484 14.86 -9.74 -4.04
CA ALA A 484 16.04 -9.11 -4.58
C ALA A 484 16.01 -8.98 -6.12
N VAL A 485 15.47 -9.99 -6.82
CA VAL A 485 15.32 -9.95 -8.29
C VAL A 485 14.28 -8.91 -8.70
N VAL A 486 13.11 -8.92 -8.04
CA VAL A 486 12.02 -7.97 -8.32
C VAL A 486 12.49 -6.54 -8.05
N SER A 487 13.11 -6.28 -6.91
CA SER A 487 13.61 -4.95 -6.53
C SER A 487 14.63 -4.43 -7.55
N THR A 488 15.56 -5.28 -7.98
CA THR A 488 16.57 -4.90 -8.98
C THR A 488 15.95 -4.55 -10.34
N LEU A 489 14.93 -5.30 -10.79
CA LEU A 489 14.18 -5.00 -12.02
C LEU A 489 13.44 -3.65 -11.92
N PHE A 490 12.79 -3.39 -10.78
CA PHE A 490 12.09 -2.14 -10.52
C PHE A 490 13.04 -0.94 -10.49
N ASP A 491 14.18 -1.05 -9.82
CA ASP A 491 15.19 0.02 -9.75
C ASP A 491 15.74 0.35 -11.15
N ALA A 492 16.16 -0.67 -11.90
CA ALA A 492 16.66 -0.48 -13.26
C ALA A 492 15.60 0.16 -14.18
N SER A 493 14.34 -0.26 -14.06
CA SER A 493 13.24 0.28 -14.87
C SER A 493 12.81 1.69 -14.45
N ALA A 494 12.86 2.02 -13.15
CA ALA A 494 12.50 3.34 -12.65
C ALA A 494 13.46 4.44 -13.10
N GLY A 495 14.59 4.05 -13.72
CA GLY A 495 15.70 4.94 -13.98
C GLY A 495 16.33 5.43 -12.68
N ALA A 496 16.11 4.70 -11.58
CA ALA A 496 17.06 4.77 -10.50
C ALA A 496 18.36 4.30 -11.15
N GLN A 497 19.35 5.20 -11.24
CA GLN A 497 20.70 4.68 -11.22
C GLN A 497 20.68 3.75 -10.00
N THR A 498 20.93 2.45 -10.19
CA THR A 498 21.39 1.59 -9.10
C THR A 498 22.28 2.51 -8.29
N PRO A 499 21.94 2.87 -7.03
CA PRO A 499 22.71 3.88 -6.31
C PRO A 499 24.14 3.44 -6.50
N ALA A 500 24.93 4.20 -7.26
CA ALA A 500 26.26 3.77 -7.61
C ALA A 500 26.90 3.56 -6.27
N ILE A 501 27.16 2.29 -5.88
CA ILE A 501 27.35 1.90 -4.48
C ILE A 501 28.25 2.94 -3.84
N SER A 502 27.65 3.90 -3.13
CA SER A 502 28.40 5.06 -2.68
C SER A 502 28.93 4.63 -1.35
N TRP A 503 30.05 3.94 -1.45
CA TRP A 503 30.98 3.80 -0.36
C TRP A 503 31.28 5.21 0.15
N GLN A 504 30.83 5.47 1.36
CA GLN A 504 30.94 6.76 2.02
C GLN A 504 31.66 6.59 3.34
N GLN A 505 32.27 7.65 3.83
CA GLN A 505 32.89 7.63 5.15
C GLN A 505 31.83 7.93 6.21
N LEU A 506 31.86 7.19 7.32
CA LEU A 506 31.16 7.57 8.53
C LEU A 506 32.13 8.33 9.43
N VAL A 507 31.87 9.61 9.65
CA VAL A 507 32.80 10.52 10.29
C VAL A 507 32.22 11.03 11.61
N THR A 508 33.00 11.02 12.68
CA THR A 508 32.63 11.69 13.93
C THR A 508 32.74 13.22 13.79
N GLN A 509 32.11 13.96 14.71
CA GLN A 509 32.27 15.43 14.77
C GLN A 509 33.74 15.88 14.92
N ASP A 510 34.59 15.01 15.47
CA ASP A 510 36.03 15.26 15.64
C ASP A 510 36.86 14.80 14.42
N ASN A 511 36.23 14.58 13.26
CA ASN A 511 36.85 14.21 11.99
C ASN A 511 37.62 12.87 12.02
N HIS A 512 37.08 11.88 12.75
CA HIS A 512 37.58 10.50 12.75
C HIS A 512 36.61 9.59 12.01
N CYS A 513 37.13 8.79 11.08
CA CYS A 513 36.38 7.88 10.25
C CYS A 513 36.25 6.52 10.92
N LEU A 514 35.08 5.89 10.81
CA LEU A 514 34.88 4.48 11.16
C LEU A 514 35.81 3.61 10.30
N ASP A 515 36.61 2.75 10.92
CA ASP A 515 37.74 2.06 10.28
C ASP A 515 37.81 0.59 10.71
N VAL A 516 37.91 -0.33 9.74
CA VAL A 516 38.21 -1.75 9.99
C VAL A 516 39.72 -1.95 10.14
N GLU A 517 40.15 -2.46 11.29
CA GLU A 517 41.57 -2.59 11.65
C GLU A 517 42.40 -3.22 10.55
N SER A 518 43.49 -2.57 10.18
CA SER A 518 44.48 -3.13 9.24
C SER A 518 43.87 -3.63 7.92
N SER A 519 42.69 -3.12 7.52
CA SER A 519 41.97 -3.62 6.34
C SER A 519 41.65 -5.12 6.39
N SER A 520 41.45 -5.67 7.59
CA SER A 520 41.12 -7.08 7.79
C SER A 520 39.77 -7.44 7.18
N ASN A 521 39.69 -8.60 6.51
CA ASN A 521 38.49 -9.10 5.86
C ASN A 521 38.00 -10.46 6.41
N HIS A 522 38.40 -10.77 7.66
CA HIS A 522 37.97 -11.99 8.36
C HIS A 522 37.02 -11.65 9.53
N PRO A 523 36.10 -12.56 9.90
CA PRO A 523 35.25 -12.41 11.08
C PRO A 523 36.07 -12.14 12.36
N GLY A 524 35.54 -11.30 13.24
CA GLY A 524 36.22 -10.83 14.45
C GLY A 524 37.14 -9.62 14.21
N ALA A 525 37.21 -9.05 13.01
CA ALA A 525 38.00 -7.84 12.77
C ALA A 525 37.48 -6.68 13.63
N ASN A 526 38.37 -6.03 14.38
CA ASN A 526 38.01 -4.91 15.23
C ASN A 526 37.66 -3.66 14.41
N VAL A 527 36.87 -2.77 15.01
CA VAL A 527 36.48 -1.48 14.41
C VAL A 527 36.86 -0.32 15.34
N PHE A 528 37.42 0.74 14.75
CA PHE A 528 37.94 1.91 15.45
C PHE A 528 37.48 3.20 14.77
N GLY A 529 37.68 4.33 15.43
CA GLY A 529 37.69 5.63 14.76
C GLY A 529 39.13 6.02 14.47
N TRP A 530 39.48 6.32 13.23
CA TRP A 530 40.84 6.65 12.79
C TRP A 530 40.88 7.92 11.94
N GLN A 531 42.08 8.44 11.66
CA GLN A 531 42.22 9.59 10.76
C GLN A 531 41.64 9.24 9.38
N CYS A 532 40.75 10.11 8.89
CA CYS A 532 40.08 9.89 7.61
C CYS A 532 41.03 9.85 6.40
N HIS A 533 40.89 8.84 5.55
CA HIS A 533 41.57 8.63 4.28
C HIS A 533 40.70 7.78 3.32
N ASP A 534 41.06 7.73 2.04
CA ASP A 534 40.22 7.09 1.00
C ASP A 534 40.41 5.55 0.89
N GLY A 535 40.87 4.92 1.97
CA GLY A 535 41.15 3.49 2.01
C GLY A 535 39.87 2.68 2.13
N SER A 536 39.80 1.50 1.50
CA SER A 536 38.58 0.66 1.48
C SER A 536 38.08 0.25 2.87
N ASN A 537 38.93 0.24 3.88
CA ASN A 537 38.57 -0.06 5.27
C ASN A 537 37.81 1.05 5.99
N GLN A 538 37.75 2.26 5.41
CA GLN A 538 36.98 3.40 5.94
C GLN A 538 35.72 3.72 5.13
N GLN A 539 35.41 2.85 4.20
CA GLN A 539 34.37 3.03 3.21
C GLN A 539 33.22 2.11 3.55
N TRP A 540 32.07 2.69 3.89
CA TRP A 540 30.93 1.97 4.47
C TRP A 540 29.69 2.13 3.63
N GLN A 541 28.77 1.18 3.79
CA GLN A 541 27.45 1.22 3.22
C GLN A 541 26.44 0.71 4.26
N LEU A 542 25.34 1.43 4.42
CA LEU A 542 24.15 0.93 5.11
C LEU A 542 23.19 0.35 4.05
N THR A 543 22.96 -0.96 4.08
CA THR A 543 22.07 -1.62 3.12
C THR A 543 20.59 -1.37 3.46
N PRO A 544 19.65 -1.56 2.51
CA PRO A 544 18.21 -1.45 2.78
C PRO A 544 17.71 -2.38 3.90
N GLU A 545 18.38 -3.52 4.11
CA GLU A 545 18.10 -4.48 5.19
C GLU A 545 18.67 -4.05 6.54
N GLY A 546 19.28 -2.85 6.61
CA GLY A 546 19.90 -2.30 7.80
C GLY A 546 21.28 -2.87 8.11
N LYS A 547 21.98 -3.51 7.17
CA LYS A 547 23.34 -4.01 7.42
C LYS A 547 24.36 -2.91 7.20
N LEU A 548 25.27 -2.70 8.15
CA LEU A 548 26.42 -1.82 7.94
C LEU A 548 27.62 -2.65 7.50
N ILE A 549 28.01 -2.51 6.23
CA ILE A 549 29.09 -3.29 5.61
C ILE A 549 30.25 -2.37 5.20
N SER A 550 31.47 -2.91 5.18
CA SER A 550 32.67 -2.17 4.76
C SER A 550 33.14 -2.63 3.38
N LYS A 551 33.70 -1.73 2.57
CA LYS A 551 34.20 -2.02 1.23
C LYS A 551 35.32 -3.05 1.23
N VAL A 552 36.10 -3.11 2.30
CA VAL A 552 37.19 -4.09 2.45
C VAL A 552 36.68 -5.51 2.75
N ALA A 553 35.47 -5.64 3.31
CA ALA A 553 34.87 -6.89 3.72
C ALA A 553 33.35 -6.87 3.47
N PRO A 554 32.90 -6.86 2.21
CA PRO A 554 31.48 -6.67 1.86
C PRO A 554 30.59 -7.87 2.24
N ASP A 555 31.19 -9.04 2.52
CA ASP A 555 30.50 -10.24 2.97
C ASP A 555 30.36 -10.31 4.51
N LEU A 556 30.89 -9.32 5.24
CA LEU A 556 30.80 -9.20 6.70
C LEU A 556 29.96 -7.98 7.10
N CYS A 557 29.28 -8.11 8.23
CA CYS A 557 28.40 -7.10 8.80
C CYS A 557 28.97 -6.57 10.12
N LEU A 558 28.80 -5.28 10.38
CA LEU A 558 29.09 -4.71 11.69
C LEU A 558 28.15 -5.31 12.74
N ASP A 559 28.71 -5.85 13.81
CA ASP A 559 27.96 -6.47 14.91
C ASP A 559 28.34 -5.88 16.26
N GLN A 560 27.38 -5.83 17.17
CA GLN A 560 27.60 -5.58 18.59
C GLN A 560 27.64 -6.90 19.35
N GLN A 561 28.81 -7.21 19.94
CA GLN A 561 28.98 -8.32 20.88
C GLN A 561 29.30 -7.77 22.28
N GLY A 562 28.29 -7.74 23.16
CA GLY A 562 28.41 -7.04 24.44
C GLY A 562 28.54 -5.54 24.23
N VAL A 563 29.67 -4.94 24.63
CA VAL A 563 29.96 -3.51 24.34
C VAL A 563 30.90 -3.32 23.14
N GLN A 564 31.50 -4.41 22.65
CA GLN A 564 32.45 -4.36 21.53
C GLN A 564 31.72 -4.37 20.20
N VAL A 565 32.35 -3.75 19.21
CA VAL A 565 31.90 -3.76 17.83
C VAL A 565 32.98 -4.39 16.95
N SER A 566 32.60 -5.37 16.15
CA SER A 566 33.47 -6.11 15.24
C SER A 566 32.77 -6.39 13.90
N MET A 567 33.55 -6.76 12.89
CA MET A 567 33.03 -7.31 11.64
C MET A 567 32.79 -8.81 11.82
N GLU A 568 31.59 -9.27 11.53
CA GLU A 568 31.19 -10.67 11.71
C GLU A 568 30.45 -11.20 10.49
N SER A 569 30.29 -12.52 10.41
CA SER A 569 29.40 -13.13 9.41
C SER A 569 28.00 -12.52 9.52
N CYS A 570 27.45 -12.07 8.39
CA CYS A 570 26.14 -11.45 8.35
C CYS A 570 25.03 -12.43 8.79
N ALA A 571 24.24 -11.99 9.76
CA ALA A 571 23.09 -12.68 10.31
C ALA A 571 21.95 -11.69 10.56
N ASP A 572 20.70 -12.19 10.60
CA ASP A 572 19.52 -11.38 10.87
C ASP A 572 19.26 -11.25 12.38
N THR A 573 20.21 -10.63 13.09
CA THR A 573 20.13 -10.36 14.53
C THR A 573 19.88 -8.87 14.81
N PRO A 574 19.19 -8.52 15.92
CA PRO A 574 19.00 -7.12 16.31
C PRO A 574 20.30 -6.33 16.51
N SER A 575 21.40 -7.00 16.87
CA SER A 575 22.72 -6.38 17.08
C SER A 575 23.43 -5.99 15.78
N GLN A 576 23.07 -6.61 14.64
CA GLN A 576 23.61 -6.34 13.30
C GLN A 576 22.68 -5.50 12.41
N THR A 577 21.48 -5.17 12.88
CA THR A 577 20.52 -4.36 12.13
C THR A 577 20.61 -2.91 12.60
N TRP A 578 21.27 -2.08 11.81
CA TRP A 578 21.57 -0.68 12.06
C TRP A 578 20.65 0.27 11.30
N ARG A 579 20.49 1.48 11.84
CA ARG A 579 19.78 2.61 11.25
C ARG A 579 20.46 3.92 11.63
N PHE A 580 20.30 4.94 10.80
CA PHE A 580 20.73 6.30 11.13
C PHE A 580 19.56 7.09 11.71
N GLU A 581 19.68 7.58 12.93
CA GLU A 581 18.61 8.29 13.64
C GLU A 581 19.18 9.40 14.52
N GLY A 582 18.74 10.65 14.30
CA GLY A 582 19.15 11.78 15.15
C GLY A 582 20.66 12.02 15.20
N GLY A 583 21.37 11.79 14.08
CA GLY A 583 22.82 11.91 13.99
C GLY A 583 23.60 10.74 14.61
N GLN A 584 22.93 9.66 15.01
CA GLN A 584 23.57 8.46 15.56
C GLN A 584 23.32 7.25 14.68
N ILE A 585 24.27 6.31 14.66
CA ILE A 585 24.10 4.97 14.09
C ILE A 585 23.64 4.06 15.22
N LYS A 586 22.38 3.59 15.17
CA LYS A 586 21.75 2.76 16.20
C LYS A 586 21.41 1.39 15.67
N ASN A 587 21.58 0.34 16.47
CA ASN A 587 21.06 -0.97 16.12
C ASN A 587 19.61 -1.16 16.59
N ALA A 588 18.99 -2.29 16.26
CA ALA A 588 17.62 -2.62 16.61
C ALA A 588 17.43 -2.92 18.12
N LEU A 589 18.51 -2.94 18.90
CA LEU A 589 18.47 -2.94 20.37
C LEU A 589 18.49 -1.52 20.96
N ASP A 590 18.45 -0.49 20.11
CA ASP A 590 18.57 0.93 20.46
C ASP A 590 19.91 1.35 21.09
N ASN A 591 20.95 0.52 20.94
CA ASN A 591 22.32 0.92 21.26
C ASN A 591 22.91 1.71 20.08
N ALA A 592 23.64 2.78 20.39
CA ALA A 592 24.26 3.67 19.44
C ALA A 592 25.79 3.48 19.39
N LEU A 593 26.39 3.56 18.19
CA LEU A 593 27.84 3.50 18.01
C LEU A 593 28.53 4.63 18.76
N LYS A 594 29.56 4.28 19.52
CA LYS A 594 30.28 5.16 20.42
C LYS A 594 31.77 5.04 20.16
N TRP A 595 32.37 6.11 19.68
CA TRP A 595 33.82 6.22 19.55
C TRP A 595 34.43 6.64 20.89
N ASN A 596 35.52 5.98 21.29
CA ASN A 596 36.27 6.31 22.49
C ASN A 596 37.60 6.97 22.11
N ALA A 597 37.76 8.27 22.38
CA ALA A 597 38.97 9.01 22.03
C ALA A 597 40.26 8.52 22.74
N ASN A 598 40.15 7.81 23.88
CA ASN A 598 41.32 7.32 24.61
C ASN A 598 41.83 5.98 24.05
N SER A 599 40.92 5.08 23.68
CA SER A 599 41.28 3.74 23.18
C SER A 599 41.15 3.60 21.66
N TRP A 600 40.61 4.62 20.99
CA TRP A 600 40.27 4.67 19.56
C TRP A 600 39.21 3.64 19.13
N ARG A 601 38.84 2.70 20.01
CA ARG A 601 37.83 1.67 19.74
C ARG A 601 36.45 2.27 19.56
N VAL A 602 35.70 1.64 18.67
CA VAL A 602 34.26 1.87 18.56
C VAL A 602 33.55 0.74 19.29
N GLY A 603 32.63 1.12 20.18
CA GLY A 603 31.70 0.22 20.85
C GLY A 603 30.27 0.63 20.56
N ALA A 604 29.31 0.03 21.25
CA ALA A 604 27.91 0.43 21.20
C ALA A 604 27.29 0.46 22.61
N ASP A 605 26.48 1.48 22.90
CA ASP A 605 25.85 1.73 24.20
C ASP A 605 24.63 2.65 24.01
N ILE A 606 23.76 2.79 25.03
CA ILE A 606 22.58 3.66 24.99
C ILE A 606 22.91 5.15 24.73
N LYS A 607 24.18 5.55 24.94
CA LYS A 607 24.71 6.89 24.66
C LYS A 607 25.86 6.79 23.64
N GLY A 608 25.54 6.98 22.36
CA GLY A 608 26.50 6.96 21.27
C GLY A 608 27.07 8.33 20.87
N SER A 609 28.08 8.30 20.02
CA SER A 609 28.67 9.47 19.36
C SER A 609 27.77 9.96 18.23
N GLN A 610 27.98 11.21 17.82
CA GLN A 610 27.37 11.76 16.60
C GLN A 610 28.23 11.40 15.39
N TRP A 611 27.57 10.99 14.31
CA TRP A 611 28.18 10.56 13.06
C TRP A 611 27.52 11.28 11.89
N GLU A 612 28.28 11.49 10.83
CA GLU A 612 27.79 11.99 9.55
C GLU A 612 28.35 11.15 8.40
N TRP A 613 27.56 11.03 7.33
CA TRP A 613 28.02 10.43 6.08
C TRP A 613 28.77 11.49 5.27
N ARG A 614 30.01 11.20 4.86
CA ARG A 614 30.85 12.06 4.03
C ARG A 614 31.19 11.40 2.71
#